data_AF-A0A0W8FYR3-F1
#
_entry.id   AF-A0A0W8FYR3-F1
#
_cell.length_a   1.000
_cell.length_b   1.000
_cell.length_c   1.000
_cell.angle_alpha   90.00
_cell.angle_beta   90.00
_cell.angle_gamma   90.00
#
_symmetry.space_group_name_H-M   'P 1'
#
loop_
_entity.id
_entity.type
_entity.pdbx_description
1 polymer ?
#
loop_
_entity_poly.entity_id
_entity_poly.type
_entity_poly.pdbx_seq_one_letter_code
_entity_poly.pdbx_strand_id
1 'polypeptide(L)'
;MINQELGRFIVKIFGSQMPPDATSTLRLSDGVIKGYEYNGTLAPGKTTYYGLYDRYFSFGQKLYPWGLTPNWQTPPDGLELSTPINFAATLDIVGGNSGSSIVNKNGEVIGLVFDGNMESLAGNYLFIPENNRAVAVDSKGLIESLKHVYKTDSLIKELLNGKIK
;
A
#
# COMPACT_ATOMS: atom_id res chain seq x y z
N MET A 1 18.13 22.17 -21.98
CA MET A 1 17.61 22.46 -23.34
C MET A 1 17.14 21.18 -24.04
N ILE A 2 17.96 20.14 -24.18
CA ILE A 2 17.58 18.88 -24.87
C ILE A 2 16.35 18.18 -24.24
N ASN A 3 16.29 17.99 -22.92
CA ASN A 3 15.16 17.31 -22.27
C ASN A 3 13.82 18.05 -22.46
N GLN A 4 13.86 19.40 -22.49
CA GLN A 4 12.66 20.20 -22.70
C GLN A 4 12.16 20.08 -24.14
N GLU A 5 13.07 20.05 -25.11
CA GLU A 5 12.72 19.80 -26.51
C GLU A 5 12.15 18.40 -26.69
N LEU A 6 12.78 17.38 -26.11
CA LEU A 6 12.27 16.01 -26.12
C LEU A 6 10.86 15.94 -25.54
N GLY A 7 10.61 16.56 -24.39
CA GLY A 7 9.27 16.62 -23.78
C GLY A 7 8.24 17.28 -24.71
N ARG A 8 8.59 18.39 -25.38
CA ARG A 8 7.71 19.03 -26.38
C ARG A 8 7.43 18.11 -27.57
N PHE A 9 8.42 17.36 -28.04
CA PHE A 9 8.24 16.39 -29.12
C PHE A 9 7.34 15.23 -28.69
N ILE A 10 7.51 14.67 -27.50
CA ILE A 10 6.66 13.62 -26.95
C ILE A 10 5.21 14.09 -26.91
N VAL A 11 4.93 15.27 -26.35
CA VAL A 11 3.56 15.83 -26.32
C VAL A 11 3.02 16.08 -27.72
N LYS A 12 3.85 16.53 -28.68
CA LYS A 12 3.42 16.76 -30.06
C LYS A 12 3.02 15.46 -30.78
N ILE A 13 3.67 14.34 -30.47
CA ILE A 13 3.42 13.04 -31.11
C ILE A 13 2.31 12.26 -30.39
N PHE A 14 2.37 12.19 -29.06
CA PHE A 14 1.49 11.33 -28.24
C PHE A 14 0.36 12.09 -27.54
N GLY A 15 0.38 13.43 -27.56
CA GLY A 15 -0.65 14.24 -26.90
C GLY A 15 -0.76 13.93 -25.41
N SER A 16 -1.99 13.70 -24.94
CA SER A 16 -2.30 13.36 -23.55
C SER A 16 -2.32 11.86 -23.27
N GLN A 17 -1.86 11.02 -24.21
CA GLN A 17 -1.82 9.57 -24.00
C GLN A 17 -0.72 9.14 -23.02
N MET A 18 0.31 9.98 -22.85
CA MET A 18 1.41 9.74 -21.93
C MET A 18 1.36 10.77 -20.81
N PRO A 19 1.30 10.35 -19.53
CA PRO A 19 1.33 11.29 -18.42
C PRO A 19 2.72 11.97 -18.36
N PRO A 20 2.79 13.24 -17.91
CA PRO A 20 4.07 13.88 -17.66
C PRO A 20 4.78 13.25 -16.45
N ASP A 21 6.10 13.36 -16.39
CA ASP A 21 6.89 12.91 -15.24
C ASP A 21 6.38 13.51 -13.92
N ALA A 22 6.57 12.80 -12.81
CA ALA A 22 6.28 13.31 -11.48
C ALA A 22 7.17 14.52 -11.16
N THR A 23 6.57 15.61 -10.67
CA THR A 23 7.26 16.88 -10.39
C THR A 23 6.94 17.42 -8.99
N SER A 24 6.65 16.53 -8.04
CA SER A 24 6.15 16.89 -6.70
C SER A 24 4.86 17.72 -6.74
N THR A 25 4.04 17.48 -7.76
CA THR A 25 2.70 18.04 -7.93
C THR A 25 1.66 16.94 -7.80
N LEU A 26 0.41 17.32 -7.46
CA LEU A 26 -0.67 16.35 -7.29
C LEU A 26 -0.93 15.56 -8.59
N ARG A 27 -1.05 14.23 -8.46
CA ARG A 27 -1.39 13.30 -9.54
C ARG A 27 -2.40 12.28 -9.06
N LEU A 28 -3.07 11.64 -10.02
CA LEU A 28 -3.97 10.51 -9.80
C LEU A 28 -3.45 9.32 -10.59
N SER A 29 -3.52 8.14 -9.99
CA SER A 29 -3.32 6.85 -10.64
C SER A 29 -4.47 5.95 -10.23
N ASP A 30 -5.01 5.19 -11.18
CA ASP A 30 -6.08 4.22 -10.95
C ASP A 30 -5.59 2.79 -11.24
N GLY A 31 -6.28 1.81 -10.68
CA GLY A 31 -5.88 0.43 -10.78
C GLY A 31 -6.75 -0.51 -9.96
N VAL A 32 -6.29 -1.74 -9.82
CA VAL A 32 -7.00 -2.81 -9.10
C VAL A 32 -6.08 -3.50 -8.10
N ILE A 33 -6.66 -3.98 -7.01
CA ILE A 33 -5.95 -4.87 -6.07
C ILE A 33 -5.66 -6.18 -6.80
N LYS A 34 -4.39 -6.54 -6.93
CA LYS A 34 -3.95 -7.68 -7.72
C LYS A 34 -2.65 -8.26 -7.16
N GLY A 35 -2.61 -9.59 -7.05
CA GLY A 35 -1.38 -10.33 -6.76
C GLY A 35 -0.34 -10.18 -7.86
N TYR A 36 0.83 -10.76 -7.64
CA TYR A 36 1.95 -10.74 -8.59
C TYR A 36 2.88 -11.93 -8.37
N GLU A 37 3.66 -12.28 -9.38
CA GLU A 37 4.73 -13.28 -9.24
C GLU A 37 5.94 -12.67 -8.53
N TYR A 38 6.52 -13.40 -7.57
CA TYR A 38 7.76 -12.99 -6.91
C TYR A 38 8.57 -14.21 -6.50
N ASN A 39 9.88 -14.22 -6.77
CA ASN A 39 10.82 -15.27 -6.35
C ASN A 39 10.32 -16.72 -6.55
N GLY A 40 9.72 -17.02 -7.71
CA GLY A 40 9.23 -18.37 -8.03
C GLY A 40 7.94 -18.77 -7.29
N THR A 41 7.23 -17.80 -6.71
CA THR A 41 5.92 -18.00 -6.07
C THR A 41 4.96 -16.87 -6.44
N LEU A 42 3.74 -16.89 -5.89
CA LEU A 42 2.68 -15.91 -6.11
C LEU A 42 2.38 -15.15 -4.82
N ALA A 43 2.43 -13.82 -4.87
CA ALA A 43 1.96 -12.94 -3.82
C ALA A 43 0.45 -12.75 -3.99
N PRO A 44 -0.35 -12.96 -2.93
CA PRO A 44 -1.76 -12.62 -2.98
C PRO A 44 -1.94 -11.10 -3.08
N GLY A 45 -3.11 -10.67 -3.59
CA GLY A 45 -3.45 -9.25 -3.63
C GLY A 45 -3.63 -8.64 -2.24
N LYS A 46 -3.89 -9.46 -1.21
CA LYS A 46 -4.01 -9.03 0.20
C LYS A 46 -3.26 -9.99 1.12
N THR A 47 -2.60 -9.44 2.12
CA THR A 47 -2.05 -10.19 3.26
C THR A 47 -2.93 -10.00 4.48
N THR A 48 -2.85 -10.91 5.45
CA THR A 48 -3.66 -10.87 6.68
C THR A 48 -2.77 -10.96 7.92
N TYR A 49 -3.36 -10.75 9.10
CA TYR A 49 -2.65 -10.92 10.38
C TYR A 49 -2.13 -12.35 10.57
N TYR A 50 -2.76 -13.38 9.98
CA TYR A 50 -2.18 -14.73 9.97
C TYR A 50 -0.74 -14.73 9.44
N GLY A 51 -0.45 -13.98 8.36
CA GLY A 51 0.90 -13.88 7.81
C GLY A 51 1.87 -13.04 8.65
N LEU A 52 1.38 -12.18 9.54
CA LEU A 52 2.20 -11.48 10.53
C LEU A 52 2.68 -12.48 11.60
N TYR A 53 1.73 -13.22 12.18
CA TYR A 53 2.00 -14.18 13.24
C TYR A 53 2.80 -15.40 12.75
N ASP A 54 2.49 -15.92 11.56
CA ASP A 54 3.27 -17.00 10.95
C ASP A 54 4.75 -16.64 10.85
N ARG A 55 5.08 -15.44 10.33
CA ARG A 55 6.48 -15.00 10.25
C ARG A 55 7.16 -14.91 11.62
N TYR A 56 6.48 -14.38 12.64
CA TYR A 56 7.06 -14.30 13.98
C TYR A 56 7.34 -15.68 14.58
N PHE A 57 6.37 -16.60 14.52
CA PHE A 57 6.50 -17.93 15.12
C PHE A 57 7.42 -18.85 14.31
N SER A 58 7.29 -18.88 12.98
CA SER A 58 8.09 -19.72 12.09
C SER A 58 9.58 -19.36 12.08
N PHE A 59 9.94 -18.13 12.48
CA PHE A 59 11.33 -17.70 12.64
C PHE A 59 11.82 -17.71 14.10
N GLY A 60 11.12 -18.45 14.97
CA GLY A 60 11.57 -18.74 16.33
C GLY A 60 11.49 -17.55 17.28
N GLN A 61 10.55 -16.62 17.05
CA GLN A 61 10.23 -15.51 17.95
C GLN A 61 11.42 -14.56 18.24
N LYS A 62 12.41 -14.52 17.34
CA LYS A 62 13.57 -13.64 17.45
C LYS A 62 13.18 -12.20 17.14
N LEU A 63 13.88 -11.24 17.73
CA LEU A 63 13.66 -9.81 17.48
C LEU A 63 13.91 -9.41 16.01
N TYR A 64 14.80 -10.13 15.31
CA TYR A 64 15.12 -9.89 13.91
C TYR A 64 15.08 -11.21 13.12
N PRO A 65 14.59 -11.21 11.85
CA PRO A 65 14.03 -10.06 11.11
C PRO A 65 12.54 -9.80 11.36
N TRP A 66 11.83 -10.73 12.00
CA TRP A 66 10.35 -10.70 12.13
C TRP A 66 9.86 -10.49 13.56
N GLY A 67 10.63 -9.78 14.40
CA GLY A 67 10.26 -9.56 15.79
C GLY A 67 9.01 -8.71 15.95
N LEU A 68 8.16 -9.08 16.91
CA LEU A 68 7.00 -8.30 17.33
C LEU A 68 7.26 -7.62 18.68
N THR A 69 6.80 -6.38 18.82
CA THR A 69 6.77 -5.69 20.11
C THR A 69 5.81 -6.39 21.08
N PRO A 70 5.95 -6.23 22.40
CA PRO A 70 5.14 -6.96 23.39
C PRO A 70 3.63 -6.99 23.11
N ASN A 71 3.04 -5.86 22.69
CA ASN A 71 1.60 -5.74 22.39
C ASN A 71 1.12 -6.61 21.21
N TRP A 72 2.04 -7.13 20.41
CA TRP A 72 1.77 -7.94 19.24
C TRP A 72 2.21 -9.39 19.40
N GLN A 73 3.05 -9.73 20.39
CA GLN A 73 3.62 -11.08 20.54
C GLN A 73 2.55 -12.15 20.79
N THR A 74 1.46 -11.78 21.47
CA THR A 74 0.24 -12.58 21.59
C THR A 74 -0.88 -11.86 20.84
N PRO A 75 -1.68 -12.56 20.01
CA PRO A 75 -2.90 -12.00 19.42
C PRO A 75 -3.78 -11.35 20.49
N PRO A 76 -4.09 -10.05 20.39
CA PRO A 76 -5.01 -9.40 21.30
C PRO A 76 -6.42 -10.01 21.22
N ASP A 77 -7.12 -10.02 22.35
CA ASP A 77 -8.48 -10.56 22.42
C ASP A 77 -9.42 -9.86 21.42
N GLY A 78 -10.10 -10.68 20.61
CA GLY A 78 -11.05 -10.23 19.60
C GLY A 78 -10.43 -9.73 18.29
N LEU A 79 -9.10 -9.76 18.13
CA LEU A 79 -8.47 -9.45 16.84
C LEU A 79 -8.79 -10.54 15.82
N GLU A 80 -9.47 -10.18 14.73
CA GLU A 80 -9.78 -11.11 13.65
C GLU A 80 -8.55 -11.33 12.76
N LEU A 81 -7.85 -12.45 12.93
CA LEU A 81 -6.58 -12.74 12.25
C LEU A 81 -6.71 -12.87 10.72
N SER A 82 -7.91 -13.13 10.23
CA SER A 82 -8.24 -13.16 8.80
C SER A 82 -8.34 -11.76 8.18
N THR A 83 -8.36 -10.70 8.99
CA THR A 83 -8.48 -9.32 8.50
C THR A 83 -7.26 -8.94 7.65
N PRO A 84 -7.47 -8.35 6.47
CA PRO A 84 -6.37 -7.84 5.66
C PRO A 84 -5.57 -6.75 6.36
N ILE A 85 -4.24 -6.82 6.26
CA ILE A 85 -3.32 -5.83 6.82
C ILE A 85 -2.68 -4.96 5.74
N ASN A 86 -2.30 -5.56 4.61
CA ASN A 86 -1.75 -4.87 3.47
C ASN A 86 -2.35 -5.43 2.19
N PHE A 87 -2.23 -4.67 1.11
CA PHE A 87 -2.58 -5.12 -0.22
C PHE A 87 -1.63 -4.58 -1.28
N ALA A 88 -1.54 -5.32 -2.38
CA ALA A 88 -0.82 -4.95 -3.58
C ALA A 88 -1.83 -4.47 -4.64
N ALA A 89 -1.54 -3.37 -5.32
CA ALA A 89 -2.40 -2.81 -6.36
C ALA A 89 -1.59 -2.36 -7.59
N THR A 90 -2.22 -2.37 -8.75
CA THR A 90 -1.62 -1.96 -10.03
C THR A 90 -1.53 -0.43 -10.18
N LEU A 91 -1.30 0.29 -9.09
CA LEU A 91 -1.16 1.75 -9.09
C LEU A 91 0.28 2.11 -9.45
N ASP A 92 0.44 3.13 -10.29
CA ASP A 92 1.73 3.70 -10.66
C ASP A 92 2.15 4.73 -9.61
N ILE A 93 3.16 4.36 -8.82
CA ILE A 93 3.68 5.17 -7.73
C ILE A 93 5.20 5.30 -7.84
N VAL A 94 5.72 6.41 -7.33
CA VAL A 94 7.15 6.67 -7.17
C VAL A 94 7.40 7.32 -5.80
N GLY A 95 8.65 7.71 -5.53
CA GLY A 95 8.98 8.49 -4.34
C GLY A 95 8.11 9.75 -4.21
N GLY A 96 7.52 9.94 -3.03
CA GLY A 96 6.57 11.03 -2.76
C GLY A 96 5.11 10.58 -2.62
N ASN A 97 4.78 9.34 -3.03
CA ASN A 97 3.43 8.79 -2.85
C ASN A 97 3.17 8.23 -1.44
N SER A 98 4.16 8.07 -0.57
CA SER A 98 3.96 7.55 0.80
C SER A 98 2.92 8.39 1.56
N GLY A 99 1.90 7.73 2.11
CA GLY A 99 0.75 8.35 2.77
C GLY A 99 -0.40 8.70 1.83
N SER A 100 -0.29 8.48 0.51
CA SER A 100 -1.39 8.73 -0.43
C SER A 100 -2.60 7.87 -0.09
N SER A 101 -3.77 8.49 -0.01
CA SER A 101 -5.04 7.80 0.21
C SER A 101 -5.48 7.05 -1.05
N ILE A 102 -5.81 5.79 -0.89
CA ILE A 102 -6.46 4.97 -1.91
C ILE A 102 -7.95 4.98 -1.63
N VAL A 103 -8.74 5.43 -2.60
CA VAL A 103 -10.20 5.45 -2.52
C VAL A 103 -10.81 4.42 -3.47
N ASN A 104 -11.93 3.83 -3.07
CA ASN A 104 -12.69 2.94 -3.96
C ASN A 104 -13.62 3.76 -4.89
N LYS A 105 -14.41 3.07 -5.72
CA LYS A 105 -15.35 3.69 -6.66
C LYS A 105 -16.45 4.53 -5.99
N ASN A 106 -16.67 4.35 -4.68
CA ASN A 106 -17.64 5.12 -3.89
C ASN A 106 -17.00 6.33 -3.20
N GLY A 107 -15.69 6.57 -3.38
CA GLY A 107 -14.96 7.63 -2.69
C GLY A 107 -14.56 7.30 -1.25
N GLU A 108 -14.67 6.04 -0.82
CA GLU A 108 -14.32 5.61 0.54
C GLU A 108 -12.84 5.27 0.62
N VAL A 109 -12.15 5.70 1.69
CA VAL A 109 -10.73 5.38 1.91
C VAL A 109 -10.57 3.90 2.28
N ILE A 110 -9.87 3.15 1.41
CA ILE A 110 -9.62 1.71 1.59
C ILE A 110 -8.18 1.39 1.97
N GLY A 111 -7.28 2.37 1.90
CA GLY A 111 -5.89 2.17 2.29
C GLY A 111 -5.00 3.38 2.11
N LEU A 112 -3.74 3.23 2.54
CA LEU A 112 -2.70 4.24 2.42
C LEU A 112 -1.47 3.60 1.78
N VAL A 113 -0.97 4.19 0.69
CA VAL A 113 0.28 3.77 0.05
C VAL A 113 1.44 3.96 1.01
N PHE A 114 2.35 3.00 1.11
CA PHE A 114 3.59 3.19 1.86
C PHE A 114 4.84 2.72 1.11
N ASP A 115 4.72 1.82 0.14
CA ASP A 115 5.88 1.31 -0.61
C ASP A 115 5.47 0.78 -1.99
N GLY A 116 6.44 0.34 -2.78
CA GLY A 116 6.26 -0.52 -3.95
C GLY A 116 6.93 -1.89 -3.76
N ASN A 117 6.67 -2.85 -4.64
CA ASN A 117 7.38 -4.13 -4.61
C ASN A 117 8.78 -4.05 -5.26
N MET A 118 9.57 -5.13 -5.20
CA MET A 118 10.92 -5.15 -5.78
C MET A 118 10.92 -4.79 -7.28
N GLU A 119 9.94 -5.30 -8.01
CA GLU A 119 9.78 -5.05 -9.45
C GLU A 119 9.39 -3.59 -9.75
N SER A 120 8.88 -2.83 -8.77
CA SER A 120 8.54 -1.42 -8.93
C SER A 120 9.75 -0.48 -8.97
N LEU A 121 10.95 -0.96 -8.61
CA LEU A 121 12.15 -0.11 -8.57
C LEU A 121 12.49 0.50 -9.94
N ALA A 122 12.17 -0.21 -11.03
CA ALA A 122 12.30 0.28 -12.40
C ALA A 122 11.22 1.31 -12.78
N GLY A 123 10.15 1.44 -11.98
CA GLY A 123 9.00 2.30 -12.21
C GLY A 123 9.32 3.79 -12.37
N ASN A 124 10.46 4.24 -11.83
CA ASN A 124 10.97 5.60 -12.06
C ASN A 124 11.30 5.89 -13.54
N TYR A 125 11.47 4.86 -14.36
CA TYR A 125 11.81 4.95 -15.78
C TYR A 125 10.76 4.30 -16.67
N LEU A 126 10.22 3.14 -16.23
CA LEU A 126 9.26 2.37 -16.99
C LEU A 126 8.30 1.62 -16.05
N PHE A 127 7.01 1.89 -16.18
CA PHE A 127 5.96 1.13 -15.53
C PHE A 127 5.72 -0.20 -16.26
N ILE A 128 5.82 -1.33 -15.54
CA ILE A 128 5.59 -2.68 -16.07
C ILE A 128 4.32 -3.26 -15.42
N PRO A 129 3.15 -3.21 -16.09
CA PRO A 129 1.86 -3.57 -15.49
C PRO A 129 1.78 -5.01 -14.96
N GLU A 130 2.55 -5.91 -15.55
CA GLU A 130 2.54 -7.34 -15.23
C GLU A 130 2.89 -7.57 -13.75
N ASN A 131 3.99 -6.95 -13.29
CA ASN A 131 4.57 -7.22 -11.98
C ASN A 131 4.71 -5.99 -11.08
N ASN A 132 4.68 -4.76 -11.60
CA ASN A 132 4.78 -3.56 -10.77
C ASN A 132 3.54 -3.43 -9.87
N ARG A 133 3.75 -3.26 -8.56
CA ARG A 133 2.69 -3.09 -7.56
C ARG A 133 3.04 -1.99 -6.58
N ALA A 134 2.09 -1.10 -6.37
CA ALA A 134 2.01 -0.32 -5.14
C ALA A 134 1.64 -1.24 -3.97
N VAL A 135 2.26 -1.02 -2.83
CA VAL A 135 1.98 -1.69 -1.55
C VAL A 135 1.36 -0.67 -0.60
N ALA A 136 0.21 -1.04 -0.06
CA ALA A 136 -0.58 -0.18 0.80
C ALA A 136 -1.06 -0.93 2.05
N VAL A 137 -1.27 -0.21 3.13
CA VAL A 137 -1.97 -0.73 4.32
C VAL A 137 -3.47 -0.75 4.04
N ASP A 138 -4.15 -1.82 4.44
CA ASP A 138 -5.60 -1.93 4.32
C ASP A 138 -6.26 -1.19 5.49
N SER A 139 -7.25 -0.35 5.20
CA SER A 139 -7.93 0.43 6.25
C SER A 139 -8.65 -0.47 7.27
N LYS A 140 -9.05 -1.68 6.89
CA LYS A 140 -9.63 -2.66 7.83
C LYS A 140 -8.62 -3.08 8.89
N GLY A 141 -7.39 -3.41 8.49
CA GLY A 141 -6.30 -3.73 9.41
C GLY A 141 -5.95 -2.56 10.32
N LEU A 142 -5.96 -1.33 9.79
CA LEU A 142 -5.78 -0.13 10.62
C LEU A 142 -6.84 -0.06 11.72
N ILE A 143 -8.13 -0.14 11.38
CA ILE A 143 -9.21 -0.07 12.37
C ILE A 143 -9.13 -1.23 13.37
N GLU A 144 -8.85 -2.46 12.92
CA GLU A 144 -8.67 -3.61 13.80
C GLU A 144 -7.53 -3.41 14.81
N SER A 145 -6.38 -2.91 14.35
CA SER A 145 -5.25 -2.61 15.24
C SER A 145 -5.57 -1.51 16.24
N LEU A 146 -6.22 -0.42 15.79
CA LEU A 146 -6.60 0.69 16.67
C LEU A 146 -7.56 0.24 17.76
N LYS A 147 -8.45 -0.71 17.45
CA LYS A 147 -9.47 -1.24 18.35
C LYS A 147 -8.91 -2.26 19.33
N HIS A 148 -8.23 -3.29 18.84
CA HIS A 148 -7.86 -4.46 19.64
C HIS A 148 -6.45 -4.36 20.24
N VAL A 149 -5.51 -3.73 19.52
CA VAL A 149 -4.12 -3.60 19.98
C VAL A 149 -3.92 -2.32 20.78
N TYR A 150 -4.33 -1.19 20.21
CA TYR A 150 -4.06 0.14 20.79
C TYR A 150 -5.19 0.68 21.67
N LYS A 151 -6.40 0.13 21.56
CA LYS A 151 -7.58 0.49 22.38
C LYS A 151 -7.90 2.00 22.33
N THR A 152 -7.96 2.55 21.12
CA THR A 152 -8.11 4.00 20.84
C THR A 152 -9.53 4.38 20.41
N ASP A 153 -10.51 4.14 21.27
CA ASP A 153 -11.94 4.30 20.96
C ASP A 153 -12.34 5.71 20.47
N SER A 154 -11.71 6.76 20.99
CA SER A 154 -11.99 8.15 20.56
C SER A 154 -11.61 8.37 19.11
N LEU A 155 -10.40 7.94 18.72
CA LEU A 155 -9.88 8.06 17.36
C LEU A 155 -10.70 7.22 16.37
N ILE A 156 -11.08 6.00 16.75
CA ILE A 156 -11.93 5.16 15.89
C ILE A 156 -13.27 5.84 15.63
N LYS A 157 -13.89 6.42 16.67
CA LYS A 157 -15.15 7.16 16.52
C LYS A 157 -14.99 8.38 15.62
N GLU A 158 -13.89 9.11 15.74
CA GLU A 158 -13.61 10.24 14.86
C GLU A 158 -13.49 9.79 13.40
N LEU A 159 -12.67 8.77 13.14
CA LEU A 159 -12.41 8.24 11.79
C LEU A 159 -13.67 7.68 11.13
N LEU A 160 -14.50 6.93 11.86
CA LEU A 160 -15.71 6.31 11.30
C LEU A 160 -16.86 7.29 11.12
N ASN A 161 -16.96 8.33 11.94
CA ASN A 161 -18.06 9.30 11.87
C ASN A 161 -17.69 10.57 11.08
N GLY A 162 -16.41 10.77 10.73
CA GLY A 162 -15.93 11.97 10.05
C GLY A 162 -16.13 13.25 10.87
N LYS A 163 -16.18 13.15 12.19
CA LYS A 163 -16.43 14.27 13.11
C LYS A 163 -15.53 14.18 14.33
N ILE A 164 -14.80 15.26 14.60
CA ILE A 164 -14.12 15.46 15.87
C ILE A 164 -15.21 15.69 16.93
N LYS A 165 -15.18 14.90 18.01
CA LYS A 165 -16.04 15.13 19.19
C LYS A 165 -15.40 16.14 20.13
#